data_AF-A0A2K2CAX6-F1
#
_entry.id   AF-A0A2K2CAX6-F1
#
_cell.length_a   1.000
_cell.length_b   1.000
_cell.length_c   1.000
_cell.angle_alpha   90.00
_cell.angle_beta   90.00
_cell.angle_gamma   90.00
#
_symmetry.space_group_name_H-M   'P 1'
#
loop_
_entity.id
_entity.type
_entity.pdbx_description
1 polymer ?
#
loop_
_entity_poly.entity_id
_entity_poly.type
_entity_poly.pdbx_seq_one_letter_code
_entity_poly.pdbx_strand_id
1 'polypeptide(L)'
;RNGSFLDCRSRLDPPLPPNHFGDTVVARHLVSKAGDFMQENGLAIIAEKLSAFINGLDKGLLEGSSERFEMLLSLGPEVRLISVAGATGLKFYNMDFGWGNVEKVELTSIDRTGAFSVLDIGNGNDRRTEIGVALKRPEMESFASFFSNGVEVMPLKQI
;
A
#
# COMPACT_ATOMS: atom_id res chain seq x y z
N ARG A 1 0.56 -5.79 11.11
CA ARG A 1 0.05 -6.50 9.90
C ARG A 1 0.00 -5.49 8.77
N ASN A 2 0.41 -5.85 7.56
CA ASN A 2 0.26 -4.99 6.37
C ASN A 2 -0.96 -5.47 5.56
N GLY A 3 -1.85 -4.58 5.15
CA GLY A 3 -3.06 -4.89 4.36
C GLY A 3 -3.11 -4.09 3.06
N SER A 4 -3.37 -4.78 1.96
CA SER A 4 -3.56 -4.19 0.62
C SER A 4 -4.79 -4.77 -0.04
N PHE A 5 -5.50 -3.94 -0.79
CA PHE A 5 -6.55 -4.37 -1.71
C PHE A 5 -5.93 -4.60 -3.09
N LEU A 6 -6.27 -5.72 -3.73
CA LEU A 6 -5.75 -6.08 -5.04
C LEU A 6 -6.87 -6.08 -6.07
N ASP A 7 -6.65 -5.44 -7.21
CA ASP A 7 -7.52 -5.59 -8.39
C ASP A 7 -7.48 -7.05 -8.86
N CYS A 8 -8.63 -7.72 -8.85
CA CYS A 8 -8.75 -9.10 -9.28
C CYS A 8 -9.39 -9.26 -10.67
N ARG A 9 -9.72 -8.19 -11.41
CA ARG A 9 -10.41 -8.28 -12.72
C ARG A 9 -9.72 -9.24 -13.68
N SER A 10 -8.41 -9.09 -13.87
CA SER A 10 -7.62 -9.95 -14.76
C SER A 10 -7.34 -11.35 -14.21
N ARG A 11 -7.73 -11.62 -12.96
CA ARG A 11 -7.43 -12.85 -12.21
C ARG A 11 -8.68 -13.71 -11.98
N LEU A 12 -9.84 -13.29 -12.49
CA LEU A 12 -11.07 -14.08 -12.51
C LEU A 12 -11.08 -15.03 -13.71
N ASP A 13 -11.90 -16.06 -13.64
CA ASP A 13 -12.13 -17.01 -14.74
C ASP A 13 -13.64 -17.07 -15.08
N PRO A 14 -14.08 -16.44 -16.19
CA PRO A 14 -13.28 -15.67 -17.13
C PRO A 14 -12.86 -14.29 -16.57
N PRO A 15 -11.78 -13.67 -17.10
CA PRO A 15 -11.35 -12.34 -16.69
C PRO A 15 -12.42 -11.28 -16.97
N LEU A 16 -12.54 -10.30 -16.06
CA LEU A 16 -13.43 -9.16 -16.28
C LEU A 16 -12.77 -8.08 -17.17
N PRO A 17 -13.56 -7.37 -17.99
CA PRO A 17 -13.07 -6.27 -18.79
C PRO A 17 -12.41 -5.16 -17.93
N PRO A 18 -11.39 -4.45 -18.45
CA PRO A 18 -10.77 -3.32 -17.75
C PRO A 18 -11.74 -2.19 -17.39
N ASN A 19 -12.83 -2.05 -18.15
CA ASN A 19 -13.90 -1.06 -17.92
C ASN A 19 -15.09 -1.60 -17.12
N HIS A 20 -14.94 -2.76 -16.46
CA HIS A 20 -15.98 -3.30 -15.58
C HIS A 20 -16.31 -2.29 -14.47
N PHE A 21 -17.60 -1.97 -14.34
CA PHE A 21 -18.12 -1.08 -13.32
C PHE A 21 -18.57 -1.89 -12.09
N GLY A 22 -18.00 -1.56 -10.93
CA GLY A 22 -18.22 -2.26 -9.67
C GLY A 22 -16.91 -2.57 -8.94
N ASP A 23 -17.03 -3.01 -7.69
CA ASP A 23 -15.89 -3.42 -6.88
C ASP A 23 -15.38 -4.79 -7.32
N THR A 24 -14.09 -4.87 -7.60
CA THR A 24 -13.41 -6.11 -7.97
C THR A 24 -12.06 -6.14 -7.28
N VAL A 25 -12.10 -6.06 -5.95
CA VAL A 25 -10.92 -6.02 -5.10
C VAL A 25 -10.97 -7.08 -4.00
N VAL A 26 -9.81 -7.64 -3.68
CA VAL A 26 -9.68 -8.64 -2.62
C VAL A 26 -8.72 -8.14 -1.54
N ALA A 27 -9.12 -8.28 -0.28
CA ALA A 27 -8.26 -8.00 0.86
C ALA A 27 -7.19 -9.09 1.00
N ARG A 28 -5.92 -8.68 0.99
CA ARG A 28 -4.77 -9.53 1.28
C ARG A 28 -3.92 -8.87 2.35
N HIS A 29 -3.47 -9.65 3.31
CA HIS A 29 -2.66 -9.13 4.39
C HIS A 29 -1.59 -10.11 4.83
N LEU A 30 -0.50 -9.56 5.37
CA LEU A 30 0.62 -10.29 5.96
C LEU A 30 0.71 -9.97 7.46
N VAL A 31 1.02 -11.00 8.25
CA VAL A 31 1.19 -10.90 9.70
C VAL A 31 2.66 -11.06 10.07
N SER A 32 3.19 -10.12 10.84
CA SER A 32 4.53 -10.20 11.42
C SER A 32 4.51 -9.64 12.83
N LYS A 33 5.43 -10.08 13.68
CA LYS A 33 5.59 -9.56 15.03
C LYS A 33 6.23 -8.17 14.96
N ALA A 34 5.80 -7.25 15.82
CA ALA A 34 6.40 -5.90 15.88
C ALA A 34 7.91 -5.97 16.12
N GLY A 35 8.38 -6.94 16.91
CA GLY A 35 9.80 -7.18 17.16
C GLY A 35 10.61 -7.52 15.91
N ASP A 36 10.00 -8.05 14.84
CA ASP A 36 10.70 -8.33 13.58
C ASP A 36 11.12 -7.04 12.86
N PHE A 37 10.32 -5.97 13.00
CA PHE A 37 10.62 -4.65 12.43
C PHE A 37 11.73 -3.92 13.18
N MET A 38 11.94 -4.26 14.45
CA MET A 38 12.87 -3.58 15.37
C MET A 38 14.27 -4.19 15.37
N GLN A 39 14.50 -5.24 14.58
CA GLN A 39 15.82 -5.84 14.41
C GLN A 39 16.70 -4.92 13.54
N GLU A 40 18.02 -5.03 13.68
CA GLU A 40 18.99 -4.27 12.87
C GLU A 40 18.77 -4.48 11.36
N ASN A 41 18.45 -5.71 10.96
CA ASN A 41 18.08 -6.09 9.59
C ASN A 41 16.56 -6.13 9.35
N GLY A 42 15.76 -5.46 10.20
CA GLY A 42 14.30 -5.54 10.18
C GLY A 42 13.70 -5.15 8.83
N LEU A 43 14.24 -4.11 8.17
CA LEU A 43 13.79 -3.70 6.84
C LEU A 43 13.95 -4.81 5.80
N ALA A 44 15.12 -5.46 5.75
CA ALA A 44 15.40 -6.54 4.81
C ALA A 44 14.50 -7.75 5.07
N ILE A 45 14.31 -8.14 6.33
CA ILE A 45 13.41 -9.23 6.72
C ILE A 45 11.98 -8.96 6.24
N ILE A 46 11.48 -7.74 6.43
CA ILE A 46 10.11 -7.37 6.05
C ILE A 46 9.98 -7.28 4.53
N ALA A 47 10.98 -6.74 3.83
CA ALA A 47 11.01 -6.69 2.37
C ALA A 47 10.98 -8.10 1.75
N GLU A 48 11.77 -9.03 2.30
CA GLU A 48 11.79 -10.43 1.86
C GLU A 48 10.42 -11.10 2.10
N LYS A 49 9.85 -10.96 3.30
CA LYS A 49 8.51 -11.49 3.62
C LYS A 49 7.43 -10.93 2.71
N LEU A 50 7.47 -9.62 2.41
CA LEU A 50 6.51 -8.97 1.52
C LEU A 50 6.67 -9.44 0.07
N SER A 51 7.91 -9.59 -0.40
CA SER A 51 8.21 -10.11 -1.74
C SER A 51 7.71 -11.54 -1.90
N ALA A 52 8.02 -12.43 -0.95
CA ALA A 52 7.52 -13.80 -0.93
C ALA A 52 5.99 -13.85 -0.90
N PHE A 53 5.37 -12.97 -0.10
CA PHE A 53 3.91 -12.85 -0.04
C PHE A 53 3.31 -12.44 -1.39
N ILE A 54 3.86 -11.42 -2.05
CA ILE A 54 3.39 -10.92 -3.36
C ILE A 54 3.54 -11.99 -4.44
N ASN A 55 4.69 -12.66 -4.49
CA ASN A 55 4.95 -13.74 -5.46
C ASN A 55 4.04 -14.96 -5.25
N GLY A 56 3.47 -15.13 -4.06
CA GLY A 56 2.49 -16.17 -3.74
C GLY A 56 1.04 -15.83 -4.07
N LEU A 57 0.73 -14.62 -4.57
CA LEU A 57 -0.64 -14.15 -4.77
C LEU A 57 -1.39 -14.81 -5.94
N ASP A 58 -0.68 -15.49 -6.85
CA ASP A 58 -1.28 -16.00 -8.10
C ASP A 58 -2.07 -17.31 -7.94
N LYS A 59 -1.91 -18.03 -6.83
CA LYS A 59 -2.72 -19.23 -6.52
C LYS A 59 -3.82 -18.88 -5.51
N GLY A 60 -5.07 -19.24 -5.83
CA GLY A 60 -6.19 -19.15 -4.89
C GLY A 60 -6.44 -17.73 -4.38
N LEU A 61 -6.33 -16.70 -5.24
CA LEU A 61 -6.48 -15.30 -4.81
C LEU A 61 -7.79 -15.07 -4.04
N LEU A 62 -8.88 -15.64 -4.57
CA LEU A 62 -10.23 -15.57 -4.00
C LEU A 62 -10.48 -16.58 -2.88
N GLU A 63 -9.71 -17.67 -2.85
CA GLU A 63 -9.88 -18.77 -1.90
C GLU A 63 -9.61 -18.26 -0.49
N GLY A 64 -10.58 -18.38 0.42
CA GLY A 64 -10.44 -17.87 1.78
C GLY A 64 -10.60 -16.35 1.91
N SER A 65 -11.12 -15.66 0.88
CA SER A 65 -11.20 -14.18 0.89
C SER A 65 -12.17 -13.64 1.92
N SER A 66 -13.33 -14.29 2.11
CA SER A 66 -14.32 -13.93 3.13
C SER A 66 -13.73 -14.08 4.54
N GLU A 67 -13.09 -15.21 4.83
CA GLU A 67 -12.48 -15.52 6.12
C GLU A 67 -11.33 -14.55 6.44
N ARG A 68 -10.52 -14.20 5.42
CA ARG A 68 -9.49 -13.17 5.57
C ARG A 68 -10.07 -11.79 5.86
N PHE A 69 -11.19 -11.46 5.23
CA PHE A 69 -11.87 -10.19 5.46
C PHE A 69 -12.49 -10.15 6.86
N GLU A 70 -13.15 -11.21 7.30
CA GLU A 70 -13.66 -11.35 8.67
C GLU A 70 -12.54 -11.29 9.72
N MET A 71 -11.40 -11.91 9.45
CA MET A 71 -10.23 -11.78 10.33
C MET A 71 -9.70 -10.34 10.40
N LEU A 72 -9.76 -9.59 9.29
CA LEU A 72 -9.37 -8.17 9.28
C LEU A 72 -10.33 -7.30 10.10
N LEU A 73 -11.62 -7.62 10.08
CA LEU A 73 -12.66 -6.91 10.84
C LEU A 73 -12.64 -7.25 12.35
N SER A 74 -12.09 -8.41 12.73
CA SER A 74 -12.05 -8.90 14.11
C SER A 74 -10.74 -8.59 14.84
N LEU A 75 -9.89 -7.72 14.30
CA LEU A 75 -8.60 -7.38 14.91
C LEU A 75 -8.76 -6.68 16.26
N GLY A 76 -8.05 -7.19 17.27
CA GLY A 76 -7.99 -6.60 18.60
C GLY A 76 -6.99 -5.43 18.71
N PRO A 77 -7.03 -4.70 19.84
CA PRO A 77 -6.18 -3.52 20.07
C PRO A 77 -4.67 -3.82 20.11
N GLU A 78 -4.28 -5.08 20.33
CA GLU A 78 -2.91 -5.57 20.30
C GLU A 78 -2.31 -5.61 18.88
N VAL A 79 -3.16 -5.58 17.85
CA VAL A 79 -2.73 -5.62 16.45
C VAL A 79 -2.64 -4.20 15.89
N ARG A 80 -1.42 -3.81 15.50
CA ARG A 80 -1.22 -2.63 14.63
C ARG A 80 -1.47 -3.02 13.18
N LEU A 81 -2.53 -2.48 12.58
CA LEU A 81 -2.82 -2.57 11.15
C LEU A 81 -2.14 -1.39 10.42
N ILE A 82 -1.36 -1.72 9.40
CA ILE A 82 -0.82 -0.77 8.43
C ILE A 82 -1.50 -1.12 7.11
N SER A 83 -2.24 -0.17 6.53
CA SER A 83 -2.93 -0.38 5.26
C SER A 83 -2.51 0.66 4.23
N VAL A 84 -2.67 0.32 2.96
CA VAL A 84 -2.38 1.21 1.83
C VAL A 84 -3.67 1.52 1.08
N ALA A 85 -3.90 2.81 0.84
CA ALA A 85 -4.91 3.35 -0.05
C ALA A 85 -4.26 3.84 -1.36
N GLY A 86 -4.94 3.64 -2.48
CA GLY A 86 -4.37 3.93 -3.80
C GLY A 86 -3.59 2.75 -4.39
N ALA A 87 -3.04 2.96 -5.57
CA ALA A 87 -2.28 1.97 -6.31
C ALA A 87 -1.35 2.65 -7.32
N THR A 88 -0.23 1.99 -7.63
CA THR A 88 0.60 2.37 -8.77
C THR A 88 -0.16 2.09 -10.07
N GLY A 89 0.08 2.90 -11.09
CA GLY A 89 -0.65 2.88 -12.36
C GLY A 89 -1.94 3.72 -12.39
N LEU A 90 -2.41 4.23 -11.24
CA LEU A 90 -3.49 5.21 -11.21
C LEU A 90 -2.99 6.59 -11.67
N LYS A 91 -3.48 7.03 -12.83
CA LYS A 91 -2.99 8.23 -13.52
C LYS A 91 -3.65 9.53 -13.07
N PHE A 92 -3.90 9.69 -11.77
CA PHE A 92 -4.61 10.88 -11.25
C PHE A 92 -3.89 12.19 -11.62
N TYR A 93 -2.56 12.22 -11.52
CA TYR A 93 -1.75 13.38 -11.89
C TYR A 93 -1.74 13.68 -13.40
N ASN A 94 -2.22 12.77 -14.26
CA ASN A 94 -2.34 13.00 -15.71
C ASN A 94 -3.76 13.42 -16.12
N MET A 95 -4.67 13.62 -15.17
CA MET A 95 -6.01 14.12 -15.48
C MET A 95 -5.92 15.59 -15.86
N ASP A 96 -6.51 15.94 -17.01
CA ASP A 96 -6.60 17.30 -17.52
C ASP A 96 -8.07 17.61 -17.86
N PHE A 97 -8.60 18.65 -17.22
CA PHE A 97 -9.97 19.13 -17.42
C PHE A 97 -10.06 20.34 -18.36
N GLY A 98 -8.95 20.73 -19.00
CA GLY A 98 -8.81 21.88 -19.89
C GLY A 98 -7.89 22.99 -19.36
N TRP A 99 -7.28 22.82 -18.19
CA TRP A 99 -6.37 23.79 -17.57
C TRP A 99 -4.97 23.22 -17.31
N GLY A 100 -4.67 22.05 -17.87
CA GLY A 100 -3.45 21.31 -17.63
C GLY A 100 -3.65 20.22 -16.56
N ASN A 101 -2.56 19.50 -16.34
CA ASN A 101 -2.53 18.34 -15.46
C ASN A 101 -2.74 18.73 -13.99
N VAL A 102 -3.32 17.80 -13.22
CA VAL A 102 -3.44 17.93 -11.76
C VAL A 102 -2.08 18.13 -11.10
N GLU A 103 -1.94 19.19 -10.31
CA GLU A 103 -0.71 19.52 -9.59
C GLU A 103 -0.52 18.69 -8.31
N LYS A 104 -1.62 18.38 -7.60
CA LYS A 104 -1.60 17.66 -6.33
C LYS A 104 -2.84 16.80 -6.13
N VAL A 105 -2.65 15.59 -5.60
CA VAL A 105 -3.72 14.66 -5.21
C VAL A 105 -3.59 14.35 -3.73
N GLU A 106 -4.69 14.43 -3.00
CA GLU A 106 -4.76 14.09 -1.57
C GLU A 106 -5.91 13.11 -1.33
N LEU A 107 -5.62 11.92 -0.79
CA LEU A 107 -6.64 10.96 -0.37
C LEU A 107 -7.04 11.27 1.06
N THR A 108 -7.97 12.19 1.24
CA THR A 108 -8.32 12.72 2.57
C THR A 108 -8.77 11.65 3.56
N SER A 109 -9.41 10.57 3.10
CA SER A 109 -9.91 9.46 3.93
C SER A 109 -8.84 8.70 4.72
N ILE A 110 -7.56 8.90 4.41
CA ILE A 110 -6.46 8.30 5.17
C ILE A 110 -6.40 8.83 6.61
N ASP A 111 -6.93 10.03 6.88
CA ASP A 111 -7.01 10.63 8.21
C ASP A 111 -7.85 9.80 9.21
N ARG A 112 -8.95 9.22 8.73
CA ARG A 112 -9.90 8.40 9.49
C ARG A 112 -9.49 6.95 9.52
N THR A 113 -8.97 6.44 8.41
CA THR A 113 -8.62 5.02 8.26
C THR A 113 -7.24 4.68 8.83
N GLY A 114 -6.36 5.68 9.01
CA GLY A 114 -4.97 5.46 9.40
C GLY A 114 -4.14 4.78 8.31
N ALA A 115 -4.63 4.74 7.07
CA ALA A 115 -3.92 4.19 5.93
C ALA A 115 -2.78 5.13 5.48
N PHE A 116 -1.83 4.58 4.73
CA PHE A 116 -0.91 5.36 3.91
C PHE A 116 -1.50 5.49 2.52
N SER A 117 -1.43 6.65 1.88
CA SER A 117 -1.73 6.72 0.44
C SER A 117 -0.48 6.42 -0.37
N VAL A 118 -0.63 5.72 -1.50
CA VAL A 118 0.46 5.45 -2.46
C VAL A 118 -0.05 5.76 -3.87
N LEU A 119 0.58 6.72 -4.52
CA LEU A 119 0.23 7.19 -5.87
C LEU A 119 1.47 7.35 -6.74
N ASP A 120 1.30 7.21 -8.06
CA ASP A 120 2.34 7.54 -9.04
C ASP A 120 2.26 9.02 -9.43
N ILE A 121 3.41 9.70 -9.45
CA ILE A 121 3.61 11.03 -10.01
C ILE A 121 4.49 10.92 -11.25
N GLY A 122 4.12 11.60 -12.32
CA GLY A 122 4.86 11.57 -13.58
C GLY A 122 4.65 10.29 -14.39
N ASN A 123 5.37 10.16 -15.51
CA ASN A 123 5.22 9.03 -16.44
C ASN A 123 6.59 8.52 -16.92
N GLY A 124 6.64 7.27 -17.37
CA GLY A 124 7.84 6.68 -17.95
C GLY A 124 9.01 6.67 -16.96
N ASN A 125 10.17 7.16 -17.39
CA ASN A 125 11.39 7.17 -16.60
C ASN A 125 11.38 8.19 -15.45
N ASP A 126 10.51 9.21 -15.50
CA ASP A 126 10.39 10.22 -14.45
C ASP A 126 9.34 9.85 -13.39
N ARG A 127 8.80 8.62 -13.47
CA ARG A 127 7.78 8.14 -12.54
C ARG A 127 8.36 8.05 -11.13
N ARG A 128 7.73 8.75 -10.20
CA ARG A 128 8.05 8.76 -8.77
C ARG A 128 6.84 8.27 -7.99
N THR A 129 7.09 7.67 -6.83
CA THR A 129 6.04 7.27 -5.90
C THR A 129 5.85 8.36 -4.86
N GLU A 130 4.62 8.83 -4.71
CA GLU A 130 4.22 9.67 -3.58
C GLU A 130 3.57 8.83 -2.50
N ILE A 131 3.99 9.06 -1.25
CA ILE A 131 3.42 8.44 -0.06
C ILE A 131 2.78 9.53 0.80
N GLY A 132 1.46 9.48 0.96
CA GLY A 132 0.74 10.37 1.86
C GLY A 132 0.52 9.73 3.23
N VAL A 133 0.64 10.54 4.27
CA VAL A 133 0.60 10.12 5.67
C VAL A 133 -0.26 11.11 6.45
N ALA A 134 -1.19 10.61 7.26
CA ALA A 134 -1.97 11.43 8.18
C ALA A 134 -1.89 10.82 9.59
N LEU A 135 -1.20 11.52 10.48
CA LEU A 135 -0.95 11.10 11.87
C LEU A 135 -1.18 12.28 12.81
N LYS A 136 -1.31 12.01 14.12
CA LYS A 136 -1.30 13.09 15.12
C LYS A 136 0.05 13.78 15.10
N ARG A 137 0.08 15.09 15.41
CA ARG A 137 1.30 15.90 15.35
C ARG A 137 2.54 15.24 15.99
N PRO A 138 2.51 14.72 17.25
CA PRO A 138 3.70 14.11 17.85
C PRO A 138 4.19 12.85 17.12
N GLU A 139 3.26 12.06 16.58
CA GLU A 139 3.55 10.85 15.81
C GLU A 139 4.12 11.22 14.44
N MET A 140 3.59 12.27 13.81
CA MET A 140 4.08 12.79 12.53
C MET A 140 5.51 13.35 12.66
N GLU A 141 5.81 14.10 13.72
CA GLU A 141 7.16 14.61 13.98
C GLU A 141 8.17 13.46 14.15
N SER A 142 7.78 12.42 14.89
CA SER A 142 8.58 11.21 15.04
C SER A 142 8.76 10.48 13.71
N PHE A 143 7.68 10.28 12.95
CA PHE A 143 7.70 9.63 11.65
C PHE A 143 8.61 10.36 10.66
N ALA A 144 8.48 11.68 10.55
CA ALA A 144 9.27 12.50 9.64
C ALA A 144 10.78 12.40 9.95
N SER A 145 11.14 12.40 11.24
CA SER A 145 12.52 12.21 11.68
C SER A 145 13.05 10.82 11.29
N PHE A 146 12.32 9.75 11.63
CA PHE A 146 12.73 8.38 11.29
C PHE A 146 12.83 8.16 9.78
N PHE A 147 11.85 8.66 9.01
CA PHE A 147 11.82 8.49 7.57
C PHE A 147 12.99 9.21 6.89
N SER A 148 13.25 10.47 7.23
CA SER A 148 14.34 11.26 6.64
C SER A 148 15.70 10.63 6.95
N ASN A 149 15.95 10.28 8.22
CA ASN A 149 17.18 9.62 8.63
C ASN A 149 17.35 8.27 7.93
N GLY A 150 16.28 7.49 7.80
CA GLY A 150 16.30 6.18 7.17
C GLY A 150 16.64 6.22 5.69
N VAL A 151 16.12 7.20 4.94
CA VAL A 151 16.42 7.37 3.52
C VAL A 151 17.88 7.79 3.30
N GLU A 152 18.44 8.64 4.16
CA GLU A 152 19.83 9.08 4.04
C GLU A 152 20.85 7.95 4.24
N VAL A 153 20.57 6.98 5.11
CA VAL A 153 21.47 5.86 5.40
C VAL A 153 21.24 4.63 4.52
N MET A 154 20.20 4.60 3.69
CA MET A 154 19.96 3.49 2.77
C MET A 154 20.88 3.59 1.53
N PRO A 155 21.69 2.56 1.24
CA PRO A 155 22.46 2.54 0.01
C PRO A 155 21.50 2.33 -1.17
N LEU A 156 21.29 3.38 -1.97
CA LEU A 156 20.50 3.39 -3.22
C LEU A 156 20.98 2.42 -4.32
N LYS A 157 21.86 1.47 -4.01
CA LYS A 157 22.52 0.58 -4.99
C LYS A 157 22.00 -0.85 -5.06
N GLN A 158 20.95 -1.23 -4.35
CA GLN A 158 20.38 -2.59 -4.42
C GLN A 158 18.85 -2.61 -4.30
N ILE A 159 18.17 -1.96 -5.24
CA ILE A 159 16.85 -2.39 -5.71
C ILE A 159 16.92 -2.46 -7.23
#